data_AF-A0A0Q5Z7V4-F1
#
_entry.id   AF-A0A0Q5Z7V4-F1
#
_cell.length_a   1.000
_cell.length_b   1.000
_cell.length_c   1.000
_cell.angle_alpha   90.00
_cell.angle_beta   90.00
_cell.angle_gamma   90.00
#
_symmetry.space_group_name_H-M   'P 1'
#
loop_
_entity.id
_entity.type
_entity.pdbx_description
1 polymer ?
#
loop_
_entity_poly.entity_id
_entity_poly.type
_entity_poly.pdbx_seq_one_letter_code
_entity_poly.pdbx_strand_id
1 'polypeptide(L)'
;MKIDAQELERLAAPQPRMDMYSGIHKALRACMADALLALGRLDADDAQDVAAASRRVLDLLDICASHLQHENDFVHRAIEARAAGASAAVAHDHDEHGEHIGHLRSLTQALQGSAPGGRAVLAQQLYRQVALFTAENFRHMNVEETAHNAVLWARYTDAELAAVHDALVASIPPEKMMQIARWMLPALNPAERLAVLSDIRGKAPAPAFEAMLEVARPHLTAGEWAKLARGLGLPPVPRLVAA
;
A
#
# COMPACT_ATOMS: atom_id res chain seq x y z
N MET A 1 24.36 -15.67 34.71
CA MET A 1 23.48 -15.48 33.53
C MET A 1 23.74 -16.66 32.60
N LYS A 2 22.83 -17.63 32.49
CA LYS A 2 22.97 -18.72 31.50
C LYS A 2 22.39 -18.17 30.21
N ILE A 3 23.27 -17.82 29.27
CA ILE A 3 22.83 -17.39 27.94
C ILE A 3 22.46 -18.66 27.19
N ASP A 4 21.21 -18.75 26.75
CA ASP A 4 20.69 -19.90 26.00
C ASP A 4 21.30 -19.92 24.60
N ALA A 5 21.83 -21.08 24.17
CA ALA A 5 22.42 -21.26 22.85
C ALA A 5 21.39 -20.99 21.73
N GLN A 6 20.11 -21.28 21.96
CA GLN A 6 19.05 -20.95 21.01
C GLN A 6 18.77 -19.45 20.96
N GLU A 7 18.95 -18.73 22.07
CA GLU A 7 18.84 -17.27 22.12
C GLU A 7 20.01 -16.62 21.35
N LEU A 8 21.24 -17.15 21.52
CA LEU A 8 22.40 -16.72 20.74
C LEU A 8 22.27 -17.00 19.25
N GLU A 9 21.78 -18.17 18.85
CA GLU A 9 21.54 -18.48 17.43
C GLU A 9 20.45 -17.61 16.81
N ARG A 10 19.39 -17.29 17.55
CA ARG A 10 18.35 -16.34 17.09
C ARG A 10 18.87 -14.90 17.00
N LEU A 11 19.76 -14.49 17.90
CA LEU A 11 20.42 -13.18 17.86
C LEU A 11 21.49 -13.11 16.76
N ALA A 12 22.09 -14.24 16.39
CA ALA A 12 23.13 -14.34 15.36
C ALA A 12 22.59 -14.60 13.94
N ALA A 13 21.34 -15.04 13.81
CA ALA A 13 20.70 -15.21 12.51
C ALA A 13 20.60 -13.84 11.81
N PRO A 14 21.04 -13.72 10.54
CA PRO A 14 20.91 -12.47 9.81
C PRO A 14 19.42 -12.12 9.71
N GLN A 15 19.04 -10.97 10.26
CA GLN A 15 17.68 -10.49 10.10
C GLN A 15 17.43 -10.17 8.63
N PRO A 16 16.23 -10.50 8.10
CA PRO A 16 15.87 -10.05 6.77
C PRO A 16 15.94 -8.53 6.73
N ARG A 17 16.63 -8.01 5.72
CA ARG A 17 16.82 -6.57 5.54
C ARG A 17 15.48 -5.91 5.23
N MET A 18 15.36 -4.63 5.59
CA MET A 18 14.14 -3.86 5.36
C MET A 18 13.84 -3.79 3.87
N ASP A 19 12.65 -4.25 3.49
CA ASP A 19 12.08 -4.07 2.16
C ASP A 19 11.34 -2.73 2.13
N MET A 20 11.82 -1.79 1.31
CA MET A 20 11.30 -0.42 1.28
C MET A 20 9.92 -0.31 0.62
N TYR A 21 9.47 -1.37 -0.07
CA TYR A 21 8.32 -1.34 -0.97
C TYR A 21 7.17 -2.27 -0.55
N SER A 22 7.48 -3.42 0.06
CA SER A 22 6.53 -4.53 0.26
C SER A 22 5.19 -4.11 0.90
N GLY A 23 5.23 -3.28 1.94
CA GLY A 23 4.02 -2.85 2.64
C GLY A 23 3.10 -1.99 1.77
N ILE A 24 3.66 -0.92 1.19
CA ILE A 24 2.90 0.02 0.36
C ILE A 24 2.42 -0.65 -0.94
N HIS A 25 3.23 -1.52 -1.55
CA HIS A 25 2.82 -2.20 -2.78
C HIS A 25 1.71 -3.23 -2.55
N LYS A 26 1.64 -3.90 -1.39
CA LYS A 26 0.47 -4.72 -1.04
C LYS A 26 -0.80 -3.88 -0.91
N ALA A 27 -0.68 -2.68 -0.35
CA ALA A 27 -1.78 -1.73 -0.25
C ALA A 27 -2.29 -1.31 -1.64
N LEU A 28 -1.37 -0.95 -2.54
CA LEU A 28 -1.69 -0.54 -3.92
C LEU A 28 -2.34 -1.66 -4.71
N ARG A 29 -1.78 -2.88 -4.65
CA ARG A 29 -2.37 -4.06 -5.31
C ARG A 29 -3.79 -4.33 -4.83
N ALA A 30 -4.05 -4.20 -3.53
CA ALA A 30 -5.39 -4.34 -2.98
C ALA A 30 -6.34 -3.25 -3.48
N CYS A 31 -5.90 -1.99 -3.51
CA CYS A 31 -6.68 -0.86 -3.99
C CYS A 31 -7.00 -0.97 -5.50
N MET A 32 -6.02 -1.35 -6.32
CA MET A 32 -6.20 -1.58 -7.76
C MET A 32 -7.19 -2.71 -8.02
N ALA A 33 -7.07 -3.84 -7.31
CA ALA A 33 -7.99 -4.96 -7.46
C ALA A 33 -9.42 -4.58 -7.06
N ASP A 34 -9.60 -3.81 -5.98
CA ASP A 34 -10.92 -3.34 -5.57
C ASP A 34 -11.57 -2.43 -6.61
N ALA A 35 -10.83 -1.43 -7.13
CA ALA A 35 -11.33 -0.52 -8.15
C ALA A 35 -11.67 -1.26 -9.46
N LEU A 36 -10.80 -2.17 -9.91
CA LEU A 36 -11.02 -2.98 -11.10
C LEU A 36 -12.29 -3.85 -10.98
N LEU A 37 -12.45 -4.54 -9.85
CA LEU A 37 -13.62 -5.37 -9.60
C LEU A 37 -14.91 -4.56 -9.39
N ALA A 38 -14.81 -3.34 -8.84
CA ALA A 38 -15.95 -2.44 -8.73
C ALA A 38 -16.43 -1.99 -10.12
N LEU A 39 -15.53 -1.58 -11.00
CA LEU A 39 -15.86 -1.23 -12.38
C LEU A 39 -16.42 -2.43 -13.17
N GLY A 40 -15.87 -3.62 -12.98
CA GLY A 40 -16.36 -4.83 -13.66
C GLY A 40 -17.76 -5.29 -13.24
N ARG A 41 -18.28 -4.77 -12.12
CA ARG A 41 -19.62 -5.08 -11.59
C ARG A 41 -20.60 -3.90 -11.67
N LEU A 42 -20.14 -2.76 -12.18
CA LEU A 42 -20.87 -1.51 -12.21
C LEU A 42 -22.21 -1.66 -12.98
N ASP A 43 -23.33 -1.35 -12.33
CA ASP A 43 -24.57 -1.02 -13.01
C ASP A 43 -24.50 0.41 -13.57
N ALA A 44 -24.40 0.53 -14.89
CA ALA A 44 -24.25 1.83 -15.56
C ALA A 44 -25.56 2.65 -15.58
N ASP A 45 -26.71 2.01 -15.35
CA ASP A 45 -28.01 2.67 -15.31
C ASP A 45 -28.29 3.28 -13.92
N ASP A 46 -27.63 2.78 -12.86
CA ASP A 46 -27.70 3.34 -11.51
C ASP A 46 -26.68 4.46 -11.30
N ALA A 47 -27.18 5.68 -11.07
CA ALA A 47 -26.34 6.85 -10.80
C ALA A 47 -25.52 6.74 -9.51
N GLN A 48 -26.01 6.01 -8.50
CA GLN A 48 -25.29 5.81 -7.24
C GLN A 48 -24.11 4.86 -7.44
N ASP A 49 -24.30 3.76 -8.18
CA ASP A 49 -23.22 2.84 -8.51
C ASP A 49 -22.13 3.52 -9.33
N VAL A 50 -22.51 4.33 -10.34
CA VAL A 50 -21.56 5.12 -11.13
C VAL A 50 -20.77 6.08 -10.25
N ALA A 51 -21.43 6.79 -9.33
CA ALA A 51 -20.76 7.70 -8.41
C ALA A 51 -19.78 6.96 -7.47
N ALA A 52 -20.19 5.81 -6.94
CA ALA A 52 -19.38 5.00 -6.03
C ALA A 52 -18.16 4.38 -6.73
N ALA A 53 -18.34 3.79 -7.92
CA ALA A 53 -17.22 3.24 -8.70
C ALA A 53 -16.24 4.34 -9.12
N SER A 54 -16.75 5.50 -9.56
CA SER A 54 -15.91 6.64 -9.93
C SER A 54 -15.10 7.16 -8.73
N ARG A 55 -15.70 7.23 -7.54
CA ARG A 55 -14.97 7.62 -6.31
C ARG A 55 -13.81 6.65 -6.04
N ARG A 56 -14.05 5.34 -6.10
CA ARG A 56 -12.99 4.32 -5.89
C ARG A 56 -11.82 4.49 -6.85
N VAL A 57 -12.11 4.78 -8.13
CA VAL A 57 -11.06 5.02 -9.13
C VAL A 57 -10.30 6.30 -8.80
N LEU A 58 -10.98 7.41 -8.47
CA LEU A 58 -10.30 8.65 -8.12
C LEU A 58 -9.41 8.49 -6.87
N ASP A 59 -9.90 7.78 -5.85
CA ASP A 59 -9.14 7.49 -4.63
C ASP A 59 -7.89 6.62 -4.94
N LEU A 60 -8.02 5.61 -5.80
CA LEU A 60 -6.88 4.83 -6.30
C LEU A 60 -5.84 5.74 -6.98
N LEU A 61 -6.28 6.61 -7.89
CA LEU A 61 -5.40 7.50 -8.64
C LEU A 61 -4.69 8.52 -7.74
N ASP A 62 -5.35 8.98 -6.67
CA ASP A 62 -4.75 9.87 -5.66
C ASP A 62 -3.64 9.16 -4.87
N ILE A 63 -3.87 7.90 -4.48
CA ILE A 63 -2.89 7.10 -3.75
C ILE A 63 -1.69 6.78 -4.66
N CYS A 64 -1.92 6.35 -5.90
CA CYS A 64 -0.85 6.08 -6.87
C CYS A 64 0.00 7.32 -7.14
N ALA A 65 -0.61 8.48 -7.41
CA ALA A 65 0.13 9.72 -7.65
C ALA A 65 1.00 10.11 -6.43
N SER A 66 0.47 9.94 -5.22
CA SER A 66 1.22 10.21 -4.00
C SER A 66 2.39 9.26 -3.80
N HIS A 67 2.22 8.00 -4.16
CA HIS A 67 3.23 6.96 -4.00
C HIS A 67 4.45 7.25 -4.89
N LEU A 68 4.22 7.52 -6.18
CA LEU A 68 5.27 7.90 -7.13
C LEU A 68 6.06 9.12 -6.62
N GLN A 69 5.37 10.11 -6.05
CA GLN A 69 6.02 11.28 -5.49
C GLN A 69 6.97 10.91 -4.33
N HIS A 70 6.51 10.11 -3.36
CA HIS A 70 7.36 9.70 -2.24
C HIS A 70 8.54 8.83 -2.69
N GLU A 71 8.37 7.98 -3.69
CA GLU A 71 9.48 7.19 -4.22
C GLU A 71 10.51 8.06 -4.91
N ASN A 72 10.07 9.00 -5.75
CA ASN A 72 10.96 9.96 -6.39
C ASN A 72 11.75 10.79 -5.37
N ASP A 73 11.05 11.34 -4.37
CA ASP A 73 11.64 12.28 -3.41
C ASP A 73 12.59 11.61 -2.41
N PHE A 74 12.32 10.36 -2.04
CA PHE A 74 13.07 9.65 -0.99
C PHE A 74 13.86 8.45 -1.51
N VAL A 75 13.20 7.50 -2.16
CA VAL A 75 13.79 6.19 -2.47
C VAL A 75 14.70 6.26 -3.69
N HIS A 76 14.23 6.80 -4.81
CA HIS A 76 15.03 7.03 -6.01
C HIS A 76 16.18 7.98 -5.74
N ARG A 77 15.93 9.06 -4.99
CA ARG A 77 16.99 9.95 -4.53
C ARG A 77 18.08 9.21 -3.76
N ALA A 78 17.72 8.28 -2.87
CA ALA A 78 18.69 7.47 -2.14
C ALA A 78 19.45 6.52 -3.07
N ILE A 79 18.78 5.87 -4.02
CA ILE A 79 19.40 4.99 -5.01
C ILE A 79 20.44 5.77 -5.83
N GLU A 80 20.03 6.88 -6.44
CA GLU A 80 20.88 7.70 -7.30
C GLU A 80 22.09 8.30 -6.57
N ALA A 81 21.93 8.62 -5.28
CA ALA A 81 23.03 9.11 -4.46
C ALA A 81 24.20 8.12 -4.29
N ARG A 82 23.97 6.80 -4.45
CA ARG A 82 25.01 5.75 -4.28
C ARG A 82 25.16 4.82 -5.49
N ALA A 83 24.29 4.93 -6.48
CA ALA A 83 24.30 4.16 -7.71
C ALA A 83 23.65 4.97 -8.84
N ALA A 84 24.34 6.02 -9.30
CA ALA A 84 23.82 6.90 -10.34
C ALA A 84 23.39 6.13 -11.62
N GLY A 85 22.19 6.43 -12.11
CA GLY A 85 21.53 5.79 -13.24
C GLY A 85 20.79 4.50 -12.91
N ALA A 86 20.86 4.01 -11.67
CA ALA A 86 20.22 2.75 -11.29
C ALA A 86 18.69 2.82 -11.23
N SER A 87 18.10 4.00 -11.08
CA SER A 87 16.64 4.20 -11.16
C SER A 87 16.18 4.82 -12.48
N ALA A 88 17.05 4.96 -13.50
CA ALA A 88 16.72 5.69 -14.72
C ALA A 88 15.57 5.07 -15.53
N ALA A 89 15.51 3.74 -15.61
CA ALA A 89 14.41 3.04 -16.29
C ALA A 89 13.07 3.26 -15.56
N VAL A 90 13.07 3.16 -14.23
CA VAL A 90 11.88 3.35 -13.39
C VAL A 90 11.43 4.82 -13.34
N ALA A 91 12.36 5.77 -13.41
CA ALA A 91 12.03 7.19 -13.52
C ALA A 91 11.23 7.50 -14.80
N HIS A 92 11.54 6.83 -15.91
CA HIS A 92 10.73 6.94 -17.13
C HIS A 92 9.34 6.33 -16.96
N ASP A 93 9.25 5.15 -16.33
CA ASP A 93 7.96 4.52 -16.00
C ASP A 93 7.09 5.46 -15.12
N HIS A 94 7.68 6.22 -14.20
CA HIS A 94 6.94 7.17 -13.34
C HIS A 94 6.30 8.31 -14.15
N ASP A 95 7.00 8.83 -15.16
CA ASP A 95 6.45 9.85 -16.05
C ASP A 95 5.25 9.29 -16.84
N GLU A 96 5.41 8.09 -17.42
CA GLU A 96 4.32 7.40 -18.14
C GLU A 96 3.12 7.08 -17.22
N HIS A 97 3.38 6.63 -15.99
CA HIS A 97 2.34 6.41 -14.99
C HIS A 97 1.62 7.72 -14.61
N GLY A 98 2.33 8.84 -14.54
CA GLY A 98 1.74 10.16 -14.34
C GLY A 98 0.76 10.54 -15.46
N GLU A 99 1.13 10.30 -16.71
CA GLU A 99 0.25 10.53 -17.86
C GLU A 99 -0.98 9.60 -17.85
N HIS A 100 -0.78 8.31 -17.57
CA HIS A 100 -1.86 7.33 -17.44
C HIS A 100 -2.85 7.71 -16.32
N ILE A 101 -2.35 8.21 -15.18
CA ILE A 101 -3.18 8.73 -14.09
C ILE A 101 -4.04 9.91 -14.59
N GLY A 102 -3.45 10.88 -15.29
CA GLY A 102 -4.18 12.02 -15.86
C GLY A 102 -5.27 11.60 -16.86
N HIS A 103 -4.96 10.62 -17.72
CA HIS A 103 -5.92 10.06 -18.66
C HIS A 103 -7.10 9.37 -17.94
N LEU A 104 -6.83 8.53 -16.95
CA LEU A 104 -7.85 7.83 -16.19
C LEU A 104 -8.75 8.79 -15.38
N ARG A 105 -8.20 9.88 -14.84
CA ARG A 105 -9.01 10.94 -14.19
C ARG A 105 -9.99 11.54 -15.18
N SER A 106 -9.54 11.84 -16.39
CA SER A 106 -10.37 12.44 -17.45
C SER A 106 -11.50 11.49 -17.86
N LEU A 107 -11.21 10.20 -18.04
CA LEU A 107 -12.24 9.18 -18.33
C LEU A 107 -13.25 9.03 -17.19
N THR A 108 -12.77 9.06 -15.95
CA THR A 108 -13.64 8.95 -14.76
C THR A 108 -14.58 10.14 -14.65
N GLN A 109 -14.08 11.36 -14.89
CA GLN A 109 -14.90 12.57 -14.91
C GLN A 109 -15.92 12.55 -16.06
N ALA A 110 -15.53 12.07 -17.24
CA ALA A 110 -16.43 11.90 -18.37
C ALA A 110 -17.58 10.92 -18.05
N LEU A 111 -17.27 9.80 -17.40
CA LEU A 111 -18.29 8.85 -16.93
C LEU A 111 -19.27 9.51 -15.97
N GLN A 112 -18.78 10.23 -14.95
CA GLN A 112 -19.62 10.94 -13.97
C GLN A 112 -20.54 11.98 -14.60
N GLY A 113 -20.05 12.71 -15.61
CA GLY A 113 -20.81 13.75 -16.31
C GLY A 113 -21.75 13.24 -17.41
N SER A 114 -21.70 11.94 -17.74
CA SER A 114 -22.43 11.39 -18.88
C SER A 114 -23.93 11.16 -18.61
N ALA A 115 -24.74 11.40 -19.65
CA ALA A 115 -26.14 11.02 -19.66
C ALA A 115 -26.30 9.49 -19.66
N PRO A 116 -27.42 8.94 -19.13
CA PRO A 116 -27.60 7.49 -18.98
C PRO A 116 -27.26 6.67 -20.23
N GLY A 117 -27.69 7.10 -21.42
CA GLY A 117 -27.44 6.38 -22.68
C GLY A 117 -25.97 6.25 -23.10
N GLY A 118 -25.03 7.00 -22.51
CA GLY A 118 -23.60 6.93 -22.81
C GLY A 118 -22.74 6.22 -21.76
N ARG A 119 -23.30 5.94 -20.58
CA ARG A 119 -22.54 5.47 -19.41
C ARG A 119 -21.90 4.11 -19.62
N ALA A 120 -22.63 3.15 -20.17
CA ALA A 120 -22.14 1.78 -20.35
C ALA A 120 -20.86 1.72 -21.21
N VAL A 121 -20.79 2.53 -22.27
CA VAL A 121 -19.61 2.59 -23.14
C VAL A 121 -18.42 3.19 -22.41
N LEU A 122 -18.62 4.31 -21.70
CA LEU A 122 -17.56 4.97 -20.92
C LEU A 122 -17.08 4.10 -19.74
N ALA A 123 -18.00 3.41 -19.05
CA ALA A 123 -17.69 2.47 -17.99
C ALA A 123 -16.82 1.32 -18.50
N GLN A 124 -17.17 0.73 -19.65
CA GLN A 124 -16.39 -0.33 -20.26
C GLN A 124 -15.01 0.14 -20.73
N GLN A 125 -14.92 1.36 -21.27
CA GLN A 125 -13.64 1.98 -21.62
C GLN A 125 -12.76 2.18 -20.39
N LEU A 126 -13.31 2.76 -19.32
CA LEU A 126 -12.60 2.98 -18.06
C LEU A 126 -12.12 1.66 -17.44
N TYR A 127 -12.98 0.63 -17.40
CA TYR A 127 -12.62 -0.71 -16.93
C TYR A 127 -11.38 -1.26 -17.66
N ARG A 128 -11.36 -1.19 -19.00
CA ARG A 128 -10.23 -1.68 -19.80
C ARG A 128 -8.95 -0.89 -19.53
N GLN A 129 -9.04 0.42 -19.39
CA GLN A 129 -7.88 1.27 -19.11
C GLN A 129 -7.34 1.03 -17.69
N VAL A 130 -8.21 0.86 -16.68
CA VAL A 130 -7.80 0.49 -15.32
C VAL A 130 -7.14 -0.90 -15.28
N ALA A 131 -7.61 -1.85 -16.10
CA ALA A 131 -7.00 -3.18 -16.20
C ALA A 131 -5.57 -3.11 -16.76
N LEU A 132 -5.33 -2.31 -17.81
CA LEU A 132 -3.99 -2.11 -18.36
C LEU A 132 -3.07 -1.39 -17.37
N PHE A 133 -3.56 -0.30 -16.77
CA PHE A 133 -2.85 0.43 -15.73
C PHE A 133 -2.43 -0.49 -14.56
N THR A 134 -3.33 -1.38 -14.12
CA THR A 134 -3.02 -2.36 -13.07
C THR A 134 -1.91 -3.32 -13.48
N ALA A 135 -1.96 -3.83 -14.72
CA ALA A 135 -0.93 -4.75 -15.24
C ALA A 135 0.44 -4.08 -15.33
N GLU A 136 0.48 -2.83 -15.78
CA GLU A 136 1.71 -2.02 -15.86
C GLU A 136 2.30 -1.77 -14.47
N ASN A 137 1.48 -1.32 -13.52
CA ASN A 137 1.91 -1.11 -12.14
C ASN A 137 2.45 -2.39 -11.49
N PHE A 138 1.87 -3.56 -11.80
CA PHE A 138 2.38 -4.82 -11.24
C PHE A 138 3.77 -5.17 -11.77
N ARG A 139 4.04 -4.88 -13.05
CA ARG A 139 5.37 -5.08 -13.64
C ARG A 139 6.38 -4.09 -13.05
N HIS A 140 5.96 -2.84 -12.93
CA HIS A 140 6.74 -1.76 -12.35
C HIS A 140 7.15 -2.07 -10.90
N MET A 141 6.17 -2.32 -10.02
CA MET A 141 6.40 -2.68 -8.62
C MET A 141 7.30 -3.91 -8.44
N ASN A 142 7.27 -4.86 -9.38
CA ASN A 142 8.17 -6.01 -9.34
C ASN A 142 9.65 -5.59 -9.56
N VAL A 143 9.93 -4.62 -10.44
CA VAL A 143 11.29 -4.11 -10.63
C VAL A 143 11.80 -3.44 -9.36
N GLU A 144 10.95 -2.66 -8.71
CA GLU A 144 11.29 -1.98 -7.46
C GLU A 144 11.56 -2.95 -6.32
N GLU A 145 10.63 -3.89 -6.10
CA GLU A 145 10.73 -4.91 -5.05
C GLU A 145 11.96 -5.81 -5.22
N THR A 146 12.46 -5.98 -6.45
CA THR A 146 13.60 -6.84 -6.75
C THR A 146 14.90 -6.07 -6.98
N ALA A 147 14.99 -5.29 -8.06
CA ALA A 147 16.21 -4.61 -8.48
C ALA A 147 16.53 -3.42 -7.58
N HIS A 148 15.56 -2.57 -7.22
CA HIS A 148 15.83 -1.41 -6.37
C HIS A 148 16.17 -1.81 -4.94
N ASN A 149 15.42 -2.73 -4.35
CA ASN A 149 15.80 -3.30 -3.05
C ASN A 149 17.21 -3.92 -3.08
N ALA A 150 17.59 -4.65 -4.14
CA ALA A 150 18.94 -5.19 -4.27
C ALA A 150 20.03 -4.11 -4.28
N VAL A 151 19.80 -2.99 -4.98
CA VAL A 151 20.72 -1.85 -4.99
C VAL A 151 20.79 -1.20 -3.61
N LEU A 152 19.64 -0.94 -2.97
CA LEU A 152 19.56 -0.37 -1.64
C LEU A 152 20.30 -1.22 -0.61
N TRP A 153 20.06 -2.53 -0.59
CA TRP A 153 20.78 -3.46 0.26
C TRP A 153 22.28 -3.49 -0.05
N ALA A 154 22.69 -3.46 -1.32
CA ALA A 154 24.11 -3.46 -1.65
C ALA A 154 24.85 -2.16 -1.22
N ARG A 155 24.14 -1.05 -1.03
CA ARG A 155 24.75 0.29 -0.86
C ARG A 155 24.48 0.97 0.48
N TYR A 156 23.52 0.48 1.26
CA TYR A 156 23.13 1.08 2.54
C TYR A 156 23.25 0.06 3.67
N THR A 157 23.53 0.55 4.87
CA THR A 157 23.38 -0.20 6.12
C THR A 157 21.90 -0.21 6.56
N ASP A 158 21.52 -1.12 7.45
CA ASP A 158 20.12 -1.19 7.93
C ASP A 158 19.69 0.09 8.67
N ALA A 159 20.61 0.73 9.41
CA ALA A 159 20.34 2.00 10.08
C ALA A 159 20.08 3.13 9.08
N GLU A 160 20.81 3.17 7.96
CA GLU A 160 20.58 4.18 6.93
C GLU A 160 19.28 3.93 6.16
N LEU A 161 18.93 2.66 5.88
CA LEU A 161 17.62 2.31 5.29
C LEU A 161 16.47 2.74 6.21
N ALA A 162 16.58 2.45 7.51
CA ALA A 162 15.61 2.90 8.50
C ALA A 162 15.48 4.42 8.55
N ALA A 163 16.59 5.16 8.44
CA ALA A 163 16.56 6.62 8.41
C ALA A 163 15.84 7.17 7.17
N VAL A 164 16.06 6.57 5.99
CA VAL A 164 15.33 6.95 4.76
C VAL A 164 13.84 6.64 4.90
N HIS A 165 13.51 5.45 5.40
CA HIS A 165 12.12 5.04 5.64
C HIS A 165 11.40 5.97 6.64
N ASP A 166 12.03 6.27 7.77
CA ASP A 166 11.43 7.12 8.80
C ASP A 166 11.25 8.56 8.30
N ALA A 167 12.18 9.09 7.49
CA ALA A 167 12.03 10.39 6.84
C ALA A 167 10.87 10.41 5.84
N LEU A 168 10.70 9.34 5.05
CA LEU A 168 9.56 9.17 4.15
C LEU A 168 8.25 9.14 4.95
N VAL A 169 8.15 8.28 5.97
CA VAL A 169 6.95 8.14 6.81
C VAL A 169 6.58 9.46 7.49
N ALA A 170 7.56 10.22 7.99
CA ALA A 170 7.34 11.52 8.61
C ALA A 170 6.83 12.59 7.65
N SER A 171 7.04 12.42 6.33
CA SER A 171 6.52 13.34 5.31
C SER A 171 5.03 13.12 4.98
N ILE A 172 4.47 11.97 5.36
CA ILE A 172 3.10 11.59 5.02
C ILE A 172 2.12 12.24 6.02
N PRO A 173 1.15 13.04 5.56
CA PRO A 173 0.12 13.60 6.43
C PRO A 173 -0.71 12.51 7.13
N PRO A 174 -1.15 12.70 8.39
CA PRO A 174 -1.88 11.69 9.16
C PRO A 174 -3.12 11.15 8.44
N GLU A 175 -3.90 12.02 7.77
CA GLU A 175 -5.09 11.64 7.02
C GLU A 175 -4.79 10.71 5.85
N LYS A 176 -3.64 10.91 5.19
CA LYS A 176 -3.18 10.06 4.08
C LYS A 176 -2.61 8.74 4.62
N MET A 177 -1.91 8.79 5.74
CA MET A 177 -1.46 7.58 6.44
C MET A 177 -2.63 6.67 6.81
N MET A 178 -3.75 7.22 7.29
CA MET A 178 -4.96 6.43 7.60
C MET A 178 -5.58 5.79 6.35
N GLN A 179 -5.57 6.49 5.21
CA GLN A 179 -6.03 5.93 3.93
C GLN A 179 -5.14 4.77 3.46
N ILE A 180 -3.82 4.91 3.58
CA ILE A 180 -2.86 3.84 3.27
C ILE A 180 -3.06 2.66 4.23
N ALA A 181 -3.18 2.91 5.54
CA ALA A 181 -3.36 1.88 6.56
C ALA A 181 -4.62 1.02 6.32
N ARG A 182 -5.71 1.63 5.83
CA ARG A 182 -6.93 0.92 5.43
C ARG A 182 -6.68 -0.19 4.41
N TRP A 183 -5.79 0.05 3.44
CA TRP A 183 -5.45 -0.91 2.39
C TRP A 183 -4.31 -1.83 2.80
N MET A 184 -3.27 -1.27 3.43
CA MET A 184 -2.05 -1.97 3.79
C MET A 184 -2.32 -3.03 4.87
N LEU A 185 -2.88 -2.64 6.02
CA LEU A 185 -2.97 -3.52 7.18
C LEU A 185 -3.70 -4.84 6.88
N PRO A 186 -4.84 -4.86 6.16
CA PRO A 186 -5.49 -6.12 5.78
C PRO A 186 -4.68 -6.95 4.79
N ALA A 187 -3.97 -6.30 3.85
CA ALA A 187 -3.20 -6.97 2.80
C ALA A 187 -1.86 -7.56 3.28
N LEU A 188 -1.34 -7.09 4.42
CA LEU A 188 -0.15 -7.65 5.06
C LEU A 188 -0.41 -9.08 5.58
N ASN A 189 0.61 -9.94 5.51
CA ASN A 189 0.55 -11.24 6.17
C ASN A 189 0.54 -11.07 7.71
N PRO A 190 0.23 -12.13 8.49
CA PRO A 190 0.11 -11.99 9.95
C PRO A 190 1.35 -11.46 10.66
N ALA A 191 2.56 -11.84 10.20
CA ALA A 191 3.82 -11.41 10.82
C ALA A 191 4.14 -9.95 10.48
N GLU A 192 4.00 -9.58 9.20
CA GLU A 192 4.19 -8.20 8.73
C GLU A 192 3.21 -7.24 9.42
N ARG A 193 1.93 -7.62 9.49
CA ARG A 193 0.88 -6.82 10.13
C ARG A 193 1.18 -6.57 11.61
N LEU A 194 1.64 -7.60 12.32
CA LEU A 194 2.05 -7.49 13.71
C LEU A 194 3.27 -6.58 13.85
N ALA A 195 4.27 -6.72 12.98
CA ALA A 195 5.48 -5.89 13.01
C ALA A 195 5.14 -4.40 12.83
N VAL A 196 4.35 -4.07 11.80
CA VAL A 196 3.95 -2.69 11.50
C VAL A 196 3.16 -2.08 12.67
N LEU A 197 2.15 -2.79 13.19
CA LEU A 197 1.35 -2.27 14.31
C LEU A 197 2.14 -2.19 15.63
N SER A 198 3.12 -3.07 15.84
CA SER A 198 4.00 -2.99 17.01
C SER A 198 4.94 -1.78 16.93
N ASP A 199 5.50 -1.50 15.75
CA ASP A 199 6.33 -0.33 15.51
C ASP A 199 5.53 0.97 15.74
N ILE A 200 4.33 1.04 15.18
CA ILE A 200 3.40 2.17 15.39
C ILE A 200 3.08 2.32 16.88
N ARG A 201 2.79 1.24 17.61
CA ARG A 201 2.52 1.32 19.06
C ARG A 201 3.71 1.88 19.85
N GLY A 202 4.93 1.63 19.39
CA GLY A 202 6.15 2.15 20.02
C GLY A 202 6.42 3.63 19.72
N LYS A 203 5.94 4.15 18.57
CA LYS A 203 6.27 5.49 18.06
C LYS A 203 5.11 6.50 18.14
N ALA A 204 3.86 6.04 18.08
CA ALA A 204 2.67 6.89 17.95
C ALA A 204 1.90 7.02 19.28
N PRO A 205 1.16 8.14 19.49
CA PRO A 205 0.24 8.26 20.62
C PRO A 205 -0.83 7.16 20.61
N ALA A 206 -1.27 6.73 21.81
CA ALA A 206 -2.28 5.67 21.94
C ALA A 206 -3.55 5.88 21.09
N PRO A 207 -4.14 7.09 20.99
CA PRO A 207 -5.31 7.31 20.14
C PRO A 207 -5.05 7.06 18.64
N ALA A 208 -3.84 7.33 18.16
CA ALA A 208 -3.48 7.10 16.75
C ALA A 208 -3.35 5.60 16.47
N PHE A 209 -2.72 4.85 17.39
CA PHE A 209 -2.64 3.39 17.31
C PHE A 209 -4.03 2.74 17.35
N GLU A 210 -4.91 3.19 18.26
CA GLU A 210 -6.29 2.71 18.36
C GLU A 210 -7.08 2.99 17.07
N ALA A 211 -6.94 4.19 16.50
CA ALA A 211 -7.59 4.53 15.23
C ALA A 211 -7.15 3.61 14.09
N MET A 212 -5.87 3.22 14.02
CA MET A 212 -5.38 2.28 13.00
C MET A 212 -5.94 0.87 13.18
N LEU A 213 -6.10 0.41 14.43
CA LEU A 213 -6.77 -0.87 14.71
C LEU A 213 -8.23 -0.85 14.27
N GLU A 214 -8.95 0.22 14.57
CA GLU A 214 -10.36 0.37 14.17
C GLU A 214 -10.52 0.44 12.64
N VAL A 215 -9.59 1.07 11.93
CA VAL A 215 -9.58 1.09 10.46
C VAL A 215 -9.32 -0.28 9.85
N ALA A 216 -8.43 -1.09 10.44
CA ALA A 216 -8.11 -2.43 9.92
C ALA A 216 -9.18 -3.47 10.24
N ARG A 217 -9.80 -3.39 11.42
CA ARG A 217 -10.72 -4.40 11.96
C ARG A 217 -11.84 -4.86 11.01
N PRO A 218 -12.60 -3.99 10.32
CA PRO A 218 -13.70 -4.44 9.46
C PRO A 218 -13.24 -5.23 8.22
N HIS A 219 -11.95 -5.17 7.89
CA HIS A 219 -11.38 -5.83 6.71
C HIS A 219 -10.62 -7.13 7.05
N LEU A 220 -10.53 -7.47 8.32
CA LEU A 220 -9.88 -8.70 8.78
C LEU A 220 -10.93 -9.77 9.08
N THR A 221 -10.65 -11.00 8.67
CA THR A 221 -11.44 -12.14 9.12
C THR A 221 -11.29 -12.33 10.64
N ALA A 222 -12.25 -13.02 11.27
CA ALA A 222 -12.17 -13.33 12.70
C ALA A 222 -10.86 -14.04 13.10
N GLY A 223 -10.37 -14.94 12.23
CA GLY A 223 -9.11 -15.65 12.45
C GLY A 223 -7.88 -14.75 12.35
N GLU A 224 -7.86 -13.81 11.41
CA GLU A 224 -6.77 -12.83 11.29
C GLU A 224 -6.74 -11.85 12.45
N TRP A 225 -7.91 -11.33 12.84
CA TRP A 225 -8.03 -10.47 14.01
C TRP A 225 -7.55 -11.18 15.28
N ALA A 226 -7.96 -12.44 15.48
CA ALA A 226 -7.53 -13.21 16.66
C ALA A 226 -6.00 -13.42 16.70
N LYS A 227 -5.35 -13.65 15.56
CA LYS A 227 -3.88 -13.73 15.48
C LYS A 227 -3.23 -12.39 15.84
N LEU A 228 -3.73 -11.29 15.29
CA LEU A 228 -3.23 -9.95 15.55
C LEU A 228 -3.39 -9.55 17.02
N ALA A 229 -4.59 -9.73 17.59
CA ALA A 229 -4.89 -9.39 18.98
C ALA A 229 -3.99 -10.15 19.95
N ARG A 230 -3.76 -11.45 19.72
CA ARG A 230 -2.81 -12.25 20.50
C ARG A 230 -1.38 -11.71 20.39
N GLY A 231 -0.93 -11.39 19.18
CA GLY A 231 0.41 -10.85 18.96
C GLY A 231 0.66 -9.50 19.64
N LEU A 232 -0.37 -8.64 19.69
CA LEU A 232 -0.30 -7.32 20.35
C LEU A 232 -0.56 -7.38 21.86
N GLY A 233 -0.95 -8.54 22.40
CA GLY A 233 -1.35 -8.67 23.81
C GLY A 233 -2.67 -7.97 24.15
N LEU A 234 -3.56 -7.79 23.17
CA LEU A 234 -4.87 -7.18 23.37
C LEU A 234 -5.82 -8.20 24.03
N PRO A 235 -6.75 -7.75 24.89
CA PRO A 235 -7.72 -8.64 25.51
C PRO A 235 -8.56 -9.33 24.43
N PRO A 236 -8.92 -10.62 24.63
CA PRO A 236 -9.85 -11.28 23.73
C PRO A 236 -11.16 -10.49 23.71
N VAL A 237 -11.70 -10.24 22.51
CA VAL A 237 -13.00 -9.57 22.38
C VAL A 237 -14.03 -10.40 23.15
N PRO A 238 -14.72 -9.84 24.16
CA PRO A 238 -15.78 -10.57 24.84
C PRO A 238 -16.84 -10.94 23.82
N ARG A 239 -17.24 -12.23 23.83
CA ARG A 239 -18.18 -12.91 22.91
C ARG A 239 -17.54 -13.56 21.69
N LEU A 240 -16.80 -14.64 21.93
CA LEU A 240 -16.77 -15.85 21.10
C LEU A 240 -16.19 -17.06 21.87
N VAL A 241 -16.45 -17.12 23.18
CA VAL A 241 -16.36 -18.37 23.93
C VAL A 241 -17.81 -18.75 24.21
N ALA A 242 -18.38 -19.57 23.33
CA ALA A 242 -19.53 -20.37 23.76
C ALA A 242 -19.00 -21.34 24.82
N ALA A 243 -19.71 -21.41 25.94
CA ALA A 243 -19.45 -22.33 27.04
C ALA A 243 -19.45 -23.80 26.57
#